data_AF-A0A9X1X3S5-F1
#
_entry.id   AF-A0A9X1X3S5-F1
#
_cell.length_a   1.000
_cell.length_b   1.000
_cell.length_c   1.000
_cell.angle_alpha   90.00
_cell.angle_beta   90.00
_cell.angle_gamma   90.00
#
_symmetry.space_group_name_H-M   'P 1'
#
loop_
_entity.id
_entity.type
_entity.pdbx_description
1 polymer ?
#
loop_
_entity_poly.entity_id
_entity_poly.type
_entity_poly.pdbx_seq_one_letter_code
_entity_poly.pdbx_strand_id
1 'polypeptide(L)'
;MKIKHLTCYILLQLVVSFAFAQRDYDLINGSNIYLNTGTKMVPVYSLKKANINKLLGKPLKIKKVDNEISESIVKEYVYPSASILFEDANFNSVDMRKTGWLFVFKTAKGFGKPIGIGSPITLLKDYFPNSWRTRHKDGMSVFLAAPEGEPVDVFISFSFKNGKISWILLTPNES
;
A
#
# COMPACT_ATOMS: atom_id res chain seq x y z
N MET A 1 39.53 -36.22 0.15
CA MET A 1 38.33 -35.86 0.93
C MET A 1 37.86 -34.42 0.65
N LYS A 2 37.67 -34.02 -0.62
CA LYS A 2 37.42 -32.59 -0.97
C LYS A 2 36.24 -32.33 -1.92
N ILE A 3 35.80 -33.31 -2.71
CA ILE A 3 34.73 -33.13 -3.71
C ILE A 3 33.33 -33.17 -3.06
N LYS A 4 33.07 -34.09 -2.12
CA LYS A 4 31.75 -34.26 -1.48
C LYS A 4 31.28 -33.04 -0.67
N HIS A 5 32.20 -32.31 -0.04
CA HIS A 5 31.88 -31.10 0.73
C HIS A 5 31.60 -29.89 -0.17
N LEU A 6 32.29 -29.79 -1.31
CA LEU A 6 32.08 -28.72 -2.28
C LEU A 6 30.70 -28.84 -2.95
N THR A 7 30.29 -30.06 -3.32
CA THR A 7 28.95 -30.31 -3.89
C THR A 7 27.84 -30.00 -2.89
N CYS A 8 28.03 -30.34 -1.61
CA CYS A 8 27.07 -30.03 -0.55
C CYS A 8 26.94 -28.51 -0.33
N TYR A 9 28.05 -27.77 -0.37
CA TYR A 9 28.05 -26.31 -0.21
C TYR A 9 27.38 -25.59 -1.39
N ILE A 10 27.64 -26.02 -2.62
CA ILE A 10 26.99 -25.47 -3.83
C ILE A 10 25.48 -25.76 -3.82
N LEU A 11 25.07 -26.98 -3.46
CA LEU A 11 23.65 -27.33 -3.30
C LEU A 11 22.98 -26.49 -2.21
N LEU A 12 23.64 -26.27 -1.07
CA LEU A 12 23.11 -25.44 0.01
C LEU A 12 22.92 -23.99 -0.46
N GLN A 13 23.90 -23.43 -1.18
CA GLN A 13 23.78 -22.08 -1.73
C GLN A 13 22.68 -21.97 -2.80
N LEU A 14 22.53 -22.98 -3.67
CA LEU A 14 21.45 -23.03 -4.66
C LEU A 14 20.06 -23.10 -4.01
N VAL A 15 19.90 -23.86 -2.92
CA VAL A 15 18.64 -23.94 -2.16
C VAL A 15 18.30 -22.61 -1.48
N VAL A 16 19.30 -21.91 -0.93
CA VAL A 16 19.11 -20.57 -0.33
C VAL A 16 18.75 -19.53 -1.40
N SER A 17 19.40 -19.55 -2.57
CA SER A 17 19.07 -18.67 -3.69
C SER A 17 17.67 -18.95 -4.27
N PHE A 18 17.25 -20.22 -4.36
CA PHE A 18 15.89 -20.57 -4.79
C PHE A 18 14.82 -20.12 -3.80
N ALA A 19 15.08 -20.22 -2.49
CA ALA A 19 14.14 -19.81 -1.46
C ALA A 19 13.91 -18.28 -1.44
N PHE A 20 14.92 -17.49 -1.79
CA PHE A 20 14.78 -16.03 -1.95
C PHE A 20 14.13 -15.64 -3.29
N ALA A 21 14.42 -16.36 -4.38
CA ALA A 21 13.79 -16.15 -5.68
C ALA A 21 12.29 -16.54 -5.71
N GLN A 22 11.81 -17.30 -4.72
CA GLN A 22 10.43 -17.80 -4.63
C GLN A 22 9.46 -16.94 -3.82
N ARG A 23 9.86 -15.76 -3.33
CA ARG A 23 8.88 -14.83 -2.75
C ARG A 23 8.11 -14.17 -3.89
N ASP A 24 7.07 -14.85 -4.38
CA ASP A 24 6.04 -14.26 -5.24
C ASP A 24 5.28 -13.21 -4.40
N TYR A 25 5.62 -11.94 -4.54
CA TYR A 25 4.81 -10.83 -4.04
C TYR A 25 4.28 -10.02 -5.21
N ASP A 26 3.09 -9.43 -5.05
CA ASP A 26 2.59 -8.48 -6.04
C ASP A 26 3.23 -7.12 -5.80
N LEU A 27 3.67 -6.52 -6.90
CA LEU A 27 4.22 -5.18 -6.95
C LEU A 27 3.23 -4.25 -7.65
N ILE A 28 2.96 -3.09 -7.05
CA ILE A 28 2.14 -2.06 -7.67
C ILE A 28 2.89 -0.73 -7.77
N ASN A 29 2.92 -0.16 -8.98
CA ASN A 29 3.48 1.17 -9.18
C ASN A 29 2.55 2.22 -8.55
N GLY A 30 3.12 3.15 -7.78
CA GLY A 30 2.37 4.21 -7.11
C GLY A 30 1.50 5.06 -8.06
N SER A 31 1.95 5.30 -9.29
CA SER A 31 1.20 6.03 -10.33
C SER A 31 -0.10 5.34 -10.77
N ASN A 32 -0.25 4.05 -10.43
CA ASN A 32 -1.43 3.26 -10.71
C ASN A 32 -2.42 3.22 -9.54
N ILE A 33 -2.18 3.96 -8.46
CA ILE A 33 -3.06 4.02 -7.29
C ILE A 33 -3.89 5.30 -7.30
N TYR A 34 -5.20 5.14 -7.31
CA TYR A 34 -6.15 6.24 -7.33
C TYR A 34 -7.09 6.14 -6.13
N LEU A 35 -7.46 7.29 -5.59
CA LEU A 35 -8.50 7.45 -4.60
C LEU A 35 -9.78 7.92 -5.29
N ASN A 36 -10.86 7.16 -5.14
CA ASN A 36 -12.19 7.56 -5.52
C ASN A 36 -12.95 8.06 -4.28
N THR A 37 -13.32 9.35 -4.28
CA THR A 37 -14.05 10.01 -3.19
C THR A 37 -15.57 10.05 -3.42
N GLY A 38 -16.07 9.31 -4.42
CA GLY A 38 -17.45 9.31 -4.88
C GLY A 38 -17.73 10.38 -5.94
N THR A 39 -17.04 11.52 -5.89
CA THR A 39 -17.19 12.61 -6.87
C THR A 39 -16.00 12.79 -7.79
N LYS A 40 -14.82 12.33 -7.37
CA LYS A 40 -13.56 12.49 -8.09
C LYS A 40 -12.71 11.24 -7.98
N MET A 41 -11.93 11.00 -9.02
CA MET A 41 -10.84 10.02 -9.02
C MET A 41 -9.52 10.79 -9.03
N VAL A 42 -8.70 10.60 -8.00
CA VAL A 42 -7.48 11.39 -7.75
C VAL A 42 -6.29 10.44 -7.66
N PRO A 43 -5.22 10.62 -8.45
CA PRO A 43 -3.99 9.85 -8.26
C PRO A 43 -3.43 10.13 -6.86
N VAL A 44 -3.17 9.08 -6.09
CA VAL A 44 -2.75 9.26 -4.68
C VAL A 44 -1.46 10.06 -4.57
N TYR A 45 -0.51 9.81 -5.47
CA TYR A 45 0.78 10.52 -5.51
C TYR A 45 0.69 11.95 -6.04
N SER A 46 -0.47 12.41 -6.49
CA SER A 46 -0.70 13.83 -6.82
C SER A 46 -1.07 14.67 -5.59
N LEU A 47 -1.36 14.02 -4.46
CA LEU A 47 -1.74 14.69 -3.23
C LEU A 47 -0.55 15.45 -2.66
N LYS A 48 -0.72 16.76 -2.49
CA LYS A 48 0.22 17.64 -1.82
C LYS A 48 -0.56 18.51 -0.85
N LYS A 49 0.10 18.95 0.21
CA LYS A 49 -0.51 19.86 1.18
C LYS A 49 -1.12 21.10 0.53
N ALA A 50 -0.48 21.62 -0.53
CA ALA A 50 -0.92 22.80 -1.27
C ALA A 50 -2.21 22.59 -2.10
N ASN A 51 -2.52 21.36 -2.51
CA ASN A 51 -3.63 21.08 -3.43
C ASN A 51 -4.71 20.17 -2.85
N ILE A 52 -4.50 19.57 -1.67
CA ILE A 52 -5.39 18.53 -1.12
C ILE A 52 -6.84 19.02 -0.99
N ASN A 53 -7.06 20.25 -0.51
CA ASN A 53 -8.42 20.78 -0.35
C ASN A 53 -9.15 20.95 -1.68
N LYS A 54 -8.43 21.26 -2.77
CA LYS A 54 -8.98 21.35 -4.13
C LYS A 54 -9.35 19.96 -4.66
N LEU A 55 -8.53 18.96 -4.36
CA LEU A 55 -8.69 17.60 -4.85
C LEU A 55 -9.77 16.84 -4.06
N LEU A 56 -9.76 16.90 -2.74
CA LEU A 56 -10.57 16.05 -1.85
C LEU A 56 -11.67 16.81 -1.09
N GLY A 57 -11.71 18.14 -1.21
CA GLY A 57 -12.60 19.00 -0.43
C GLY A 57 -11.99 19.39 0.92
N LYS A 58 -12.76 20.12 1.74
CA LYS A 58 -12.28 20.59 3.05
C LYS A 58 -12.26 19.43 4.06
N PRO A 59 -11.15 19.21 4.80
CA PRO A 59 -11.12 18.23 5.88
C PRO A 59 -12.03 18.66 7.04
N LEU A 60 -12.49 17.68 7.83
CA LEU A 60 -13.21 17.92 9.08
C LEU A 60 -12.33 18.61 10.11
N LYS A 61 -11.06 18.20 10.19
CA LYS A 61 -10.04 18.80 11.07
C LYS A 61 -8.64 18.54 10.55
N ILE A 62 -7.70 19.37 10.97
CA ILE A 62 -6.27 19.20 10.74
C ILE A 62 -5.60 19.12 12.10
N LYS A 63 -4.84 18.06 12.37
CA LYS A 63 -4.08 17.88 13.62
C LYS A 63 -2.58 17.95 13.36
N LYS A 64 -1.83 18.45 14.34
CA LYS A 64 -0.40 18.16 14.43
C LYS A 64 -0.25 16.78 15.04
N VAL A 65 0.60 15.95 14.45
CA VAL A 65 0.99 14.66 15.01
C VAL A 65 2.42 14.80 15.47
N ASP A 66 2.69 14.43 16.71
CA ASP A 66 4.06 14.43 17.20
C ASP A 66 4.79 13.24 16.58
N ASN A 67 5.93 13.51 15.95
CA ASN A 67 6.82 12.48 15.44
C ASN A 67 7.98 12.36 16.43
N GLU A 68 8.10 11.20 17.06
CA GLU A 68 9.19 10.94 18.03
C GLU A 68 10.54 10.72 17.34
N ILE A 69 10.54 10.54 16.02
CA ILE A 69 11.70 10.09 15.24
C ILE A 69 12.30 11.21 14.38
N SER A 70 11.51 12.20 13.97
CA SER A 70 12.00 13.32 13.15
C SER A 70 11.46 14.68 13.63
N GLU A 71 12.23 15.73 13.40
CA GLU A 71 11.82 17.12 13.65
C GLU A 71 10.78 17.63 12.63
N SER A 72 10.35 16.79 11.69
CA SER A 72 9.45 17.17 10.61
C SER A 72 8.06 17.53 11.13
N ILE A 73 7.39 18.45 10.45
CA ILE A 73 6.04 18.83 10.83
C ILE A 73 5.05 17.85 10.21
N VAL A 74 4.64 16.85 10.99
CA VAL A 74 3.61 15.91 10.56
C VAL A 74 2.21 16.49 10.82
N LYS A 75 1.40 16.57 9.76
CA LYS A 75 0.01 17.02 9.83
C LYS A 75 -0.94 15.96 9.32
N GLU A 76 -1.93 15.61 10.14
CA GLU A 76 -3.02 14.72 9.76
C GLU A 76 -4.24 15.52 9.32
N TYR A 77 -4.69 15.32 8.09
CA TYR A 77 -5.91 15.86 7.52
C TYR A 77 -7.02 14.82 7.62
N VAL A 78 -8.02 15.06 8.47
CA VAL A 78 -9.07 14.09 8.77
C VAL A 78 -10.31 14.36 7.93
N TYR A 79 -10.76 13.36 7.20
CA TYR A 79 -11.98 13.34 6.39
C TYR A 79 -13.02 12.39 7.02
N PRO A 80 -14.29 12.39 6.57
CA PRO A 80 -15.30 11.48 7.11
C PRO A 80 -14.94 10.00 7.00
N SER A 81 -14.23 9.62 5.93
CA SER A 81 -13.95 8.21 5.58
C SER A 81 -12.49 7.78 5.80
N ALA A 82 -11.57 8.74 5.93
CA ALA A 82 -10.13 8.49 5.97
C ALA A 82 -9.37 9.63 6.66
N SER A 83 -8.09 9.43 6.96
CA SER A 83 -7.15 10.51 7.21
C SER A 83 -5.96 10.43 6.27
N ILE A 84 -5.35 11.58 6.01
CA ILE A 84 -4.17 11.71 5.18
C ILE A 84 -3.09 12.41 6.00
N LEU A 85 -1.94 11.76 6.16
CA LEU A 85 -0.78 12.40 6.76
C LEU A 85 0.10 13.02 5.70
N PHE A 86 0.53 14.25 5.98
CA PHE A 86 1.63 14.89 5.29
C PHE A 86 2.78 15.04 6.25
N GLU A 87 3.97 14.71 5.78
CA GLU A 87 5.23 15.07 6.42
C GLU A 87 5.75 16.31 5.69
N ASP A 88 5.84 17.43 6.42
CA ASP A 88 6.09 18.78 5.91
C ASP A 88 5.06 19.26 4.87
N ALA A 89 5.28 18.92 3.61
CA ALA A 89 4.42 19.23 2.46
C ALA A 89 4.11 18.03 1.57
N ASN A 90 4.76 16.88 1.82
CA ASN A 90 4.73 15.70 0.99
C ASN A 90 3.77 14.66 1.54
N PHE A 91 3.17 13.89 0.64
CA PHE A 91 2.20 12.89 1.00
C PHE A 91 2.91 11.71 1.67
N ASN A 92 2.52 11.40 2.91
CA ASN A 92 3.15 10.35 3.70
C ASN A 92 2.26 9.10 3.80
N SER A 93 0.96 9.25 4.09
CA SER A 93 0.06 8.09 4.14
C SER A 93 -1.42 8.44 4.02
N VAL A 94 -2.22 7.46 3.58
CA VAL A 94 -3.67 7.44 3.72
C VAL A 94 -4.07 6.29 4.65
N ASP A 95 -4.80 6.60 5.73
CA ASP A 95 -5.42 5.62 6.62
C ASP A 95 -6.96 5.65 6.43
N MET A 96 -7.56 4.52 6.05
CA MET A 96 -9.00 4.35 5.86
C MET A 96 -9.56 3.34 6.87
N ARG A 97 -10.46 3.79 7.74
CA ARG A 97 -11.16 2.95 8.74
C ARG A 97 -12.68 2.98 8.61
N LYS A 98 -13.22 3.83 7.73
CA LYS A 98 -14.67 4.03 7.54
C LYS A 98 -15.04 3.95 6.08
N THR A 99 -16.29 3.60 5.82
CA THR A 99 -16.85 3.55 4.46
C THR A 99 -16.89 4.94 3.82
N GLY A 100 -16.75 5.00 2.49
CA GLY A 100 -17.03 6.19 1.69
C GLY A 100 -16.01 6.40 0.58
N TRP A 101 -14.71 6.41 0.93
CA TRP A 101 -13.63 6.43 -0.05
C TRP A 101 -13.28 5.01 -0.49
N LEU A 102 -12.77 4.88 -1.72
CA LEU A 102 -12.39 3.61 -2.32
C LEU A 102 -11.04 3.79 -3.04
N PHE A 103 -10.13 2.82 -2.95
CA PHE A 103 -8.99 2.72 -3.84
C PHE A 103 -9.42 2.12 -5.18
N VAL A 104 -8.82 2.61 -6.26
CA VAL A 104 -8.95 2.08 -7.61
C VAL A 104 -7.56 1.88 -8.16
N PHE A 105 -7.27 0.66 -8.62
CA PHE A 105 -5.97 0.32 -9.19
C PHE A 105 -6.07 0.31 -10.71
N LYS A 106 -5.15 1.03 -11.36
CA LYS A 106 -5.01 1.02 -12.82
C LYS A 106 -4.15 -0.17 -13.23
N THR A 107 -4.66 -0.96 -14.17
CA THR A 107 -3.99 -2.12 -14.75
C THR A 107 -3.80 -1.92 -16.25
N ALA A 108 -3.12 -2.84 -16.93
CA ALA A 108 -3.05 -2.84 -18.39
C ALA A 108 -4.43 -2.88 -19.07
N LYS A 109 -5.45 -3.44 -18.40
CA LYS A 109 -6.84 -3.49 -18.89
C LYS A 109 -7.66 -2.25 -18.54
N GLY A 110 -7.05 -1.23 -17.92
CA GLY A 110 -7.71 -0.02 -17.43
C GLY A 110 -7.94 -0.01 -15.93
N PHE A 111 -8.85 0.84 -15.47
CA PHE A 111 -9.21 0.95 -14.05
C PHE A 111 -9.98 -0.29 -13.59
N GLY A 112 -9.52 -0.93 -12.53
CA GLY A 112 -10.22 -2.08 -11.97
C GLY A 112 -11.40 -1.70 -11.07
N LYS A 113 -12.04 -2.72 -10.47
CA LYS A 113 -13.09 -2.58 -9.47
C LYS A 113 -12.63 -1.81 -8.21
N PRO A 114 -13.34 -0.76 -7.78
CA PRO A 114 -13.02 -0.04 -6.55
C PRO A 114 -13.00 -0.95 -5.31
N ILE A 115 -12.06 -0.72 -4.40
CA ILE A 115 -11.87 -1.45 -3.14
C ILE A 115 -11.89 -0.46 -1.98
N GLY A 116 -12.68 -0.74 -0.95
CA GLY A 116 -12.66 0.04 0.28
C GLY A 116 -13.20 -0.71 1.48
N ILE A 117 -13.41 0.00 2.57
CA ILE A 117 -13.92 -0.56 3.82
C ILE A 117 -15.29 -1.20 3.59
N GLY A 118 -15.47 -2.42 4.11
CA GLY A 118 -16.66 -3.25 3.92
C GLY A 118 -16.65 -4.11 2.66
N SER A 119 -15.70 -3.91 1.74
CA SER A 119 -15.59 -4.73 0.53
C SER A 119 -15.23 -6.18 0.86
N PRO A 120 -15.73 -7.18 0.10
CA PRO A 120 -15.29 -8.57 0.26
C PRO A 120 -13.79 -8.71 0.04
N ILE A 121 -13.11 -9.45 0.92
CA ILE A 121 -11.66 -9.66 0.78
C ILE A 121 -11.30 -10.42 -0.50
N THR A 122 -12.24 -11.17 -1.08
CA THR A 122 -12.03 -11.93 -2.33
C THR A 122 -11.71 -11.03 -3.52
N LEU A 123 -12.11 -9.76 -3.51
CA LEU A 123 -11.72 -8.80 -4.55
C LEU A 123 -10.19 -8.61 -4.62
N LEU A 124 -9.50 -8.75 -3.49
CA LEU A 124 -8.04 -8.60 -3.43
C LEU A 124 -7.31 -9.74 -4.18
N LYS A 125 -7.92 -10.92 -4.29
CA LYS A 125 -7.35 -12.05 -5.02
C LYS A 125 -7.16 -11.75 -6.51
N ASP A 126 -8.10 -11.01 -7.09
CA ASP A 126 -8.07 -10.68 -8.52
C ASP A 126 -6.98 -9.65 -8.85
N TYR A 127 -6.68 -8.76 -7.89
CA TYR A 127 -5.64 -7.75 -8.05
C TYR A 127 -4.26 -8.24 -7.67
N PHE A 128 -4.19 -9.00 -6.59
CA PHE A 128 -2.94 -9.35 -5.92
C PHE A 128 -2.92 -10.86 -5.64
N PRO A 129 -2.86 -11.70 -6.69
CA PRO A 129 -2.95 -13.15 -6.54
C PRO A 129 -1.79 -13.77 -5.76
N ASN A 130 -0.60 -13.16 -5.81
CA ASN A 130 0.60 -13.65 -5.13
C ASN A 130 0.60 -13.25 -3.65
N SER A 131 0.35 -11.96 -3.35
CA SER A 131 0.14 -11.48 -1.98
C SER A 131 -1.06 -12.15 -1.32
N TRP A 132 -2.10 -12.51 -2.08
CA TRP A 132 -3.24 -13.26 -1.57
C TRP A 132 -2.86 -14.68 -1.13
N ARG A 133 -1.93 -15.33 -1.84
CA ARG A 133 -1.46 -16.70 -1.52
C ARG A 133 -0.69 -16.73 -0.20
N THR A 134 0.04 -15.68 0.10
CA THR A 134 0.91 -15.54 1.29
C THR A 134 0.28 -14.72 2.42
N ARG A 135 -0.98 -14.28 2.26
CA ARG A 135 -1.67 -13.45 3.25
C ARG A 135 -1.82 -14.12 4.61
N HIS A 136 -1.96 -13.29 5.64
CA HIS A 136 -2.40 -13.74 6.96
C HIS A 136 -3.92 -13.84 7.02
N LYS A 137 -4.43 -14.59 8.00
CA LYS A 137 -5.88 -14.75 8.24
C LYS A 137 -6.59 -13.41 8.41
N ASP A 138 -5.92 -12.45 9.05
CA ASP A 138 -6.49 -11.17 9.47
C ASP A 138 -5.95 -9.98 8.66
N GLY A 139 -5.11 -10.22 7.65
CA GLY A 139 -4.61 -9.14 6.80
C GLY A 139 -3.71 -9.58 5.66
N MET A 140 -3.38 -8.63 4.80
CA MET A 140 -2.53 -8.80 3.62
C MET A 140 -1.78 -7.50 3.35
N SER A 141 -0.55 -7.63 2.87
CA SER A 141 0.26 -6.49 2.42
C SER A 141 0.64 -6.66 0.95
N VAL A 142 0.70 -5.55 0.23
CA VAL A 142 1.14 -5.46 -1.17
C VAL A 142 2.26 -4.45 -1.24
N PHE A 143 3.38 -4.82 -1.83
CA PHE A 143 4.53 -3.93 -1.94
C PHE A 143 4.38 -2.96 -3.09
N LEU A 144 4.94 -1.76 -2.93
CA LEU A 144 5.06 -0.82 -4.04
C LEU A 144 6.33 -1.11 -4.84
N ALA A 145 6.25 -0.90 -6.15
CA ALA A 145 7.41 -0.96 -7.02
C ALA A 145 8.16 0.37 -6.98
N ALA A 146 9.48 0.32 -6.77
CA ALA A 146 10.38 1.41 -7.10
C ALA A 146 10.31 1.75 -8.60
N PRO A 147 10.79 2.92 -9.05
CA PRO A 147 10.94 3.23 -10.47
C PRO A 147 11.70 2.15 -11.25
N GLU A 148 12.70 1.53 -10.62
CA GLU A 148 13.53 0.46 -11.17
C GLU A 148 12.86 -0.92 -11.12
N GLY A 149 11.69 -1.04 -10.50
CA GLY A 149 10.87 -2.27 -10.44
C GLY A 149 11.12 -3.14 -9.20
N GLU A 150 12.06 -2.80 -8.34
CA GLU A 150 12.33 -3.51 -7.09
C GLU A 150 11.26 -3.24 -6.02
N PRO A 151 10.98 -4.18 -5.09
CA PRO A 151 10.16 -3.89 -3.92
C PRO A 151 10.84 -2.84 -3.05
N VAL A 152 10.05 -1.91 -2.55
CA VAL A 152 10.46 -1.00 -1.46
C VAL A 152 9.75 -1.39 -0.16
N ASP A 153 10.23 -0.92 1.00
CA ASP A 153 9.63 -1.15 2.35
C ASP A 153 8.25 -0.47 2.53
N VAL A 154 7.56 -0.27 1.41
CA VAL A 154 6.41 0.57 1.19
C VAL A 154 5.29 -0.34 0.76
N PHE A 155 4.17 -0.26 1.44
CA PHE A 155 3.10 -1.21 1.22
C PHE A 155 1.72 -0.59 1.36
N ILE A 156 0.77 -1.27 0.73
CA ILE A 156 -0.66 -1.16 1.05
C ILE A 156 -0.97 -2.32 1.99
N SER A 157 -1.34 -2.00 3.22
CA SER A 157 -1.82 -2.97 4.21
C SER A 157 -3.35 -2.99 4.22
N PHE A 158 -3.90 -4.20 4.24
CA PHE A 158 -5.32 -4.45 4.41
C PHE A 158 -5.51 -5.30 5.67
N SER A 159 -6.44 -4.93 6.55
CA SER A 159 -6.92 -5.82 7.62
C SER A 159 -8.32 -6.32 7.34
N PHE A 160 -8.59 -7.52 7.83
CA PHE A 160 -9.82 -8.26 7.57
C PHE A 160 -10.65 -8.43 8.84
N LYS A 161 -11.97 -8.32 8.70
CA LYS A 161 -12.94 -8.68 9.72
C LYS A 161 -14.17 -9.28 9.06
N ASN A 162 -14.56 -10.48 9.48
CA ASN A 162 -15.74 -11.19 8.97
C ASN A 162 -15.77 -11.31 7.43
N GLY A 163 -14.62 -11.64 6.82
CA GLY A 163 -14.50 -11.79 5.36
C GLY A 163 -14.58 -10.47 4.58
N LYS A 164 -14.51 -9.32 5.27
CA LYS A 164 -14.54 -7.98 4.67
C LYS A 164 -13.30 -7.19 5.07
N ILE A 165 -12.94 -6.22 4.24
CA ILE A 165 -11.86 -5.27 4.54
C ILE A 165 -12.34 -4.31 5.63
N SER A 166 -11.61 -4.21 6.74
CA SER A 166 -11.93 -3.35 7.87
C SER A 166 -10.98 -2.17 8.04
N TRP A 167 -9.79 -2.24 7.43
CA TRP A 167 -8.79 -1.18 7.48
C TRP A 167 -7.94 -1.24 6.21
N ILE A 168 -7.56 -0.07 5.69
CA ILE A 168 -6.56 0.05 4.63
C ILE A 168 -5.58 1.15 5.04
N LEU A 169 -4.29 0.85 4.99
CA LEU A 169 -3.21 1.81 5.18
C LEU A 169 -2.33 1.77 3.94
N LEU A 170 -2.16 2.91 3.28
CA LEU A 170 -1.16 3.10 2.25
C LEU A 170 -0.12 4.07 2.78
N THR A 171 1.13 3.61 2.87
CA THR A 171 2.26 4.42 3.33
C THR A 171 3.29 4.44 2.22
N PRO A 172 3.27 5.40 1.27
CA PRO A 172 4.42 5.64 0.40
C PRO A 172 5.65 6.06 1.23
N ASN A 173 6.81 5.50 0.95
CA ASN A 173 8.05 6.15 1.32
C ASN A 173 8.43 7.04 0.13
N GLU A 174 8.62 8.33 0.37
CA GLU A 174 9.36 9.18 -0.56
C GLU A 174 10.84 9.06 -0.16
N SER A 175 11.60 8.32 -0.96
CA SER A 175 13.05 8.50 -1.07
C SER A 175 13.36 9.69 -1.97
#